data_AF-A0A958LB88-F1
#
_entry.id   AF-A0A958LB88-F1
#
_cell.length_a   1.000
_cell.length_b   1.000
_cell.length_c   1.000
_cell.angle_alpha   90.00
_cell.angle_beta   90.00
_cell.angle_gamma   90.00
#
_symmetry.space_group_name_H-M   'P 1'
#
loop_
_entity.id
_entity.type
_entity.pdbx_description
1 polymer ?
#
loop_
_entity_poly.entity_id
_entity_poly.type
_entity_poly.pdbx_seq_one_letter_code
_entity_poly.pdbx_strand_id
1 'polypeptide(L)'
;MFLYMPGGNIFGFLWFFMLFLAAITSSLSMLQPAIAFLEEGLNVGRKASVAVLGIIALLGSLFVLYFSEGLVALDTMDFWVGTFLIFVLATVQIIVFGWVFGIDRGLAEANRGAQIRIPSWVGFIMKYVSPLYLLVIFVMWCKENLPQYLDKLSEGGVPLYSLGLIGVVWLLLTLLVAFSEKRFTATELEGAEG
;
A
#
# COMPACT_ATOMS: atom_id res chain seq x y z
N MET A 1 -16.91 -28.24 3.70
CA MET A 1 -17.23 -28.17 5.14
C MET A 1 -18.70 -27.79 5.39
N PHE A 2 -19.23 -26.72 4.79
CA PHE A 2 -20.63 -26.28 4.99
C PHE A 2 -21.71 -27.28 4.53
N LEU A 3 -21.42 -28.14 3.54
CA LEU A 3 -22.34 -29.19 3.06
C LEU A 3 -22.65 -30.30 4.11
N TYR A 4 -21.80 -30.46 5.14
CA TYR A 4 -21.98 -31.49 6.17
C TYR A 4 -22.78 -30.98 7.39
N MET A 5 -23.20 -29.72 7.40
CA MET A 5 -24.03 -29.15 8.48
C MET A 5 -25.50 -29.14 8.07
N PRO A 6 -26.44 -29.51 8.96
CA PRO A 6 -27.87 -29.34 8.70
C PRO A 6 -28.17 -27.84 8.52
N GLY A 7 -28.75 -27.45 7.38
CA GLY A 7 -28.96 -26.04 7.02
C GLY A 7 -27.73 -25.34 6.41
N GLY A 8 -26.72 -26.10 5.96
CA GLY A 8 -25.45 -25.61 5.43
C GLY A 8 -25.52 -24.55 4.33
N ASN A 9 -26.59 -24.54 3.52
CA ASN A 9 -26.80 -23.50 2.49
C ASN A 9 -27.03 -22.11 3.10
N ILE A 10 -27.77 -22.02 4.21
CA ILE A 10 -28.04 -20.74 4.88
C ILE A 10 -26.78 -20.22 5.57
N PHE A 11 -26.05 -21.11 6.26
CA PHE A 11 -24.77 -20.75 6.88
C PHE A 11 -23.71 -20.37 5.85
N GLY A 12 -23.66 -21.07 4.71
CA GLY A 12 -22.81 -20.69 3.59
C GLY A 12 -23.16 -19.32 3.04
N PHE A 13 -24.45 -19.04 2.82
CA PHE A 13 -24.91 -17.71 2.39
C PHE A 13 -24.50 -16.62 3.38
N LEU A 14 -24.76 -16.79 4.68
CA LEU A 14 -24.40 -15.81 5.71
C LEU A 14 -22.89 -15.58 5.79
N TRP A 15 -22.09 -16.64 5.66
CA TRP A 15 -20.63 -16.53 5.65
C TRP A 15 -20.13 -15.72 4.46
N PHE A 16 -20.56 -16.05 3.24
CA PHE A 16 -20.18 -15.29 2.04
C PHE A 16 -20.71 -13.86 2.06
N PHE A 17 -21.92 -13.64 2.61
CA PHE A 17 -22.48 -12.31 2.78
C PHE A 17 -21.65 -11.46 3.76
N MET A 18 -21.18 -12.05 4.87
CA MET A 18 -20.25 -11.37 5.78
C MET A 18 -18.90 -11.06 5.11
N LEU A 19 -18.33 -12.01 4.35
CA LEU A 19 -17.10 -11.77 3.58
C LEU A 19 -17.27 -10.64 2.55
N PHE A 20 -18.44 -10.57 1.90
CA PHE A 20 -18.76 -9.50 0.96
C PHE A 20 -18.82 -8.13 1.64
N LEU A 21 -19.50 -8.03 2.79
CA LEU A 21 -19.53 -6.80 3.57
C LEU A 21 -18.13 -6.39 4.04
N ALA A 22 -17.34 -7.33 4.54
CA ALA A 22 -15.95 -7.09 4.96
C ALA A 22 -15.07 -6.60 3.80
N ALA A 23 -15.21 -7.19 2.61
CA ALA A 23 -14.46 -6.81 1.42
C ALA A 23 -14.83 -5.39 0.95
N ILE A 24 -16.09 -4.98 1.05
CA ILE A 24 -16.53 -3.61 0.75
C ILE A 24 -15.85 -2.61 1.69
N THR A 25 -15.92 -2.86 3.00
CA THR A 25 -15.32 -1.94 3.98
C THR A 25 -13.81 -1.82 3.78
N SER A 26 -13.11 -2.94 3.54
CA SER A 26 -11.66 -2.93 3.28
C SER A 26 -11.32 -2.14 2.00
N SER A 27 -12.04 -2.38 0.90
CA SER A 27 -11.83 -1.68 -0.37
C SER A 27 -12.02 -0.16 -0.22
N LEU A 28 -13.05 0.26 0.53
CA LEU A 28 -13.31 1.68 0.79
C LEU A 28 -12.18 2.34 1.59
N SER A 29 -11.69 1.68 2.64
CA SER A 29 -10.57 2.19 3.44
C SER A 29 -9.26 2.30 2.63
N MET A 30 -9.03 1.40 1.67
CA MET A 30 -7.86 1.47 0.79
C MET A 30 -7.98 2.56 -0.29
N LEU A 31 -9.20 2.83 -0.77
CA LEU A 31 -9.46 3.89 -1.77
C LEU A 31 -9.39 5.29 -1.18
N GLN A 32 -9.71 5.47 0.10
CA GLN A 32 -9.82 6.78 0.73
C GLN A 32 -8.51 7.60 0.68
N PRO A 33 -7.32 7.06 0.99
CA PRO A 33 -6.06 7.78 0.82
C PRO A 33 -5.78 8.17 -0.63
N ALA A 34 -6.13 7.32 -1.59
CA ALA A 34 -5.97 7.63 -3.01
C ALA A 34 -6.89 8.78 -3.47
N ILE A 35 -8.15 8.78 -3.00
CA ILE A 35 -9.09 9.89 -3.27
C ILE A 35 -8.57 11.19 -2.68
N ALA A 36 -8.12 11.17 -1.42
CA ALA A 36 -7.57 12.34 -0.75
C ALA A 36 -6.34 12.89 -1.48
N PHE A 37 -5.42 12.01 -1.92
CA PHE A 37 -4.27 12.41 -2.72
C PHE A 37 -4.66 13.06 -4.06
N LEU A 38 -5.69 12.56 -4.76
CA LEU A 38 -6.18 13.19 -5.99
C LEU A 38 -6.94 14.50 -5.72
N GLU A 39 -7.70 14.57 -4.63
CA GLU A 39 -8.44 15.77 -4.25
C GLU A 39 -7.50 16.90 -3.82
N GLU A 40 -6.55 16.62 -2.94
CA GLU A 40 -5.58 17.61 -2.43
C GLU A 40 -4.46 17.86 -3.44
N GLY A 41 -3.86 16.79 -3.98
CA GLY A 41 -2.73 16.88 -4.89
C GLY A 41 -3.09 17.29 -6.31
N LEU A 42 -4.33 17.05 -6.76
CA LEU A 42 -4.79 17.47 -8.08
C LEU A 42 -5.93 18.50 -8.08
N ASN A 43 -6.40 18.98 -6.92
CA ASN A 43 -7.54 19.91 -6.79
C ASN A 43 -8.75 19.49 -7.64
N VAL A 44 -8.90 18.18 -7.87
CA VAL A 44 -10.01 17.61 -8.63
C VAL A 44 -11.11 17.36 -7.62
N GLY A 45 -12.27 17.98 -7.80
CA GLY A 45 -13.36 17.85 -6.84
C GLY A 45 -13.70 16.38 -6.55
N ARG A 46 -13.99 16.06 -5.28
CA ARG A 46 -14.20 14.70 -4.75
C ARG A 46 -14.98 13.74 -5.65
N LYS A 47 -16.04 14.22 -6.30
CA LYS A 47 -16.88 13.40 -7.21
C LYS A 47 -16.11 12.89 -8.44
N ALA A 48 -15.25 13.73 -9.01
CA ALA A 48 -14.42 13.38 -10.15
C ALA A 48 -13.28 12.43 -9.74
N SER A 49 -12.64 12.64 -8.58
CA SER A 49 -11.62 11.73 -8.04
C SER A 49 -12.16 10.31 -7.82
N VAL A 50 -13.36 10.19 -7.24
CA VAL A 50 -14.03 8.89 -7.06
C VAL A 50 -14.39 8.25 -8.39
N ALA A 51 -14.91 9.01 -9.35
CA ALA A 51 -15.27 8.49 -10.67
C ALA A 51 -14.06 7.98 -11.45
N VAL A 52 -12.95 8.74 -11.44
CA VAL A 52 -11.70 8.36 -12.09
C VAL A 52 -11.12 7.09 -11.46
N LEU A 53 -11.04 7.03 -10.13
CA LEU A 53 -10.56 5.83 -9.44
C LEU A 53 -11.47 4.63 -9.65
N GLY A 54 -12.79 4.83 -9.68
CA GLY A 54 -13.75 3.78 -9.99
C GLY A 54 -13.56 3.22 -11.40
N ILE A 55 -13.33 4.08 -12.40
CA ILE A 55 -13.05 3.65 -13.77
C ILE A 55 -11.72 2.89 -13.85
N ILE A 56 -10.67 3.38 -13.19
CA ILE A 56 -9.37 2.70 -13.15
C ILE A 56 -9.49 1.33 -12.50
N ALA A 57 -10.21 1.22 -11.37
CA ALA A 57 -10.42 -0.04 -10.67
C ALA A 57 -11.23 -1.05 -11.53
N LEU A 58 -12.23 -0.57 -12.28
CA LEU A 58 -13.03 -1.40 -13.17
C LEU A 58 -12.20 -1.91 -14.35
N LEU A 59 -11.41 -1.03 -14.98
CA LEU A 59 -10.49 -1.40 -16.06
C LEU A 59 -9.41 -2.37 -15.58
N GLY A 60 -8.83 -2.14 -14.39
CA GLY A 60 -7.86 -3.04 -13.78
C GLY A 60 -8.46 -4.42 -13.47
N SER A 61 -9.68 -4.46 -12.95
CA SER A 61 -10.40 -5.71 -12.69
C SER A 61 -10.70 -6.46 -13.99
N LEU A 62 -11.13 -5.76 -15.04
CA LEU A 62 -11.43 -6.35 -16.35
C LEU A 62 -10.16 -6.87 -17.04
N PHE A 63 -9.03 -6.17 -16.90
CA PHE A 63 -7.73 -6.60 -17.41
C PHE A 63 -7.25 -7.89 -16.73
N VAL A 64 -7.38 -7.98 -15.41
CA VAL A 64 -7.04 -9.19 -14.63
C VAL A 64 -7.96 -10.36 -14.99
N LEU A 65 -9.26 -10.10 -15.18
CA LEU A 65 -10.24 -11.10 -15.63
C LEU A 65 -10.03 -11.53 -17.08
N TYR A 66 -9.42 -10.70 -17.93
CA TYR A 66 -9.13 -11.05 -19.32
C TYR A 66 -7.86 -11.90 -19.44
N PHE A 67 -6.84 -11.63 -18.62
CA PHE A 67 -5.62 -12.44 -18.50
C PHE A 67 -5.82 -13.69 -17.59
N SER A 68 -7.00 -14.31 -17.66
CA SER A 68 -7.49 -15.36 -16.76
C SER A 68 -6.85 -16.74 -16.91
N GLU A 69 -5.80 -16.92 -17.73
CA GLU A 69 -5.22 -18.26 -17.96
C GLU A 69 -4.50 -18.85 -16.74
N GLY A 70 -4.44 -18.15 -15.58
CA GLY A 70 -4.06 -18.84 -14.34
C GLY A 70 -3.88 -17.99 -13.09
N LEU A 71 -4.58 -16.85 -12.94
CA LEU A 71 -4.35 -15.89 -11.83
C LEU A 71 -2.91 -15.34 -11.74
N VAL A 72 -2.03 -15.69 -12.69
CA VAL A 72 -0.62 -15.29 -12.71
C VAL A 72 -0.47 -13.77 -12.76
N ALA A 73 -1.35 -13.08 -13.50
CA ALA A 73 -1.35 -11.62 -13.55
C ALA A 73 -1.74 -10.98 -12.20
N LEU A 74 -2.72 -11.56 -11.50
CA LEU A 74 -3.14 -11.09 -10.18
C LEU A 74 -2.04 -11.36 -9.14
N ASP A 75 -1.49 -12.56 -9.12
CA ASP A 75 -0.41 -12.98 -8.21
C ASP A 75 0.85 -12.12 -8.42
N THR A 76 1.18 -11.82 -9.67
CA THR A 76 2.29 -10.90 -9.99
C THR A 76 2.00 -9.48 -9.47
N MET A 77 0.81 -8.94 -9.69
CA MET A 77 0.44 -7.60 -9.18
C MET A 77 0.41 -7.55 -7.65
N ASP A 78 -0.12 -8.58 -6.99
CA ASP A 78 -0.19 -8.68 -5.53
C ASP A 78 1.22 -8.81 -4.92
N PHE A 79 2.11 -9.57 -5.56
CA PHE A 79 3.52 -9.63 -5.17
C PHE A 79 4.20 -8.26 -5.23
N TRP A 80 4.05 -7.53 -6.34
CA TRP A 80 4.71 -6.23 -6.50
C TRP A 80 4.14 -5.15 -5.59
N VAL A 81 2.81 -5.02 -5.57
CA VAL A 81 2.12 -3.92 -4.87
C VAL A 81 1.80 -4.30 -3.43
N GLY A 82 1.15 -5.44 -3.21
CA GLY A 82 0.67 -5.89 -1.91
C GLY A 82 1.78 -6.40 -0.99
N THR A 83 2.86 -6.95 -1.54
CA THR A 83 3.99 -7.44 -0.74
C THR A 83 5.18 -6.49 -0.82
N PHE A 84 5.86 -6.42 -1.96
CA PHE A 84 7.15 -5.74 -2.08
C PHE A 84 7.07 -4.25 -1.78
N LEU A 85 6.16 -3.51 -2.45
CA LEU A 85 6.05 -2.06 -2.29
C LEU A 85 5.61 -1.67 -0.88
N ILE A 86 4.65 -2.37 -0.29
CA ILE A 86 4.21 -2.13 1.09
C ILE A 86 5.37 -2.33 2.07
N PHE A 87 6.19 -3.40 1.91
CA PHE A 87 7.36 -3.61 2.77
C PHE A 87 8.40 -2.48 2.64
N VAL A 88 8.72 -2.06 1.42
CA VAL A 88 9.68 -0.97 1.18
C VAL A 88 9.16 0.34 1.77
N LEU A 89 7.89 0.70 1.50
CA LEU A 89 7.27 1.91 2.03
C LEU A 89 7.21 1.88 3.56
N ALA A 90 6.84 0.75 4.17
CA ALA A 90 6.83 0.60 5.62
C ALA A 90 8.22 0.76 6.23
N THR A 91 9.26 0.24 5.57
CA THR A 91 10.66 0.39 6.00
C THR A 91 11.11 1.85 5.96
N VAL A 92 10.80 2.56 4.87
CA VAL A 92 11.11 3.99 4.75
C VAL A 92 10.34 4.78 5.80
N GLN A 93 9.04 4.52 5.96
CA GLN A 93 8.18 5.22 6.90
C GLN A 93 8.65 5.06 8.35
N ILE A 94 9.05 3.86 8.78
CA ILE A 94 9.53 3.65 10.15
C ILE A 94 10.88 4.34 10.39
N ILE A 95 11.78 4.38 9.40
CA ILE A 95 13.07 5.08 9.50
C ILE A 95 12.83 6.59 9.60
N VAL A 96 12.00 7.15 8.72
CA VAL A 96 11.65 8.57 8.73
C VAL A 96 10.97 8.94 10.05
N PHE A 97 10.00 8.16 10.52
CA PHE A 97 9.29 8.44 11.76
C PHE A 97 10.21 8.32 13.00
N GLY A 98 11.05 7.29 13.06
CA GLY A 98 11.92 7.05 14.20
C GLY A 98 13.10 8.02 14.31
N TRP A 99 13.69 8.42 13.17
CA TRP A 99 14.98 9.11 13.13
C TRP A 99 14.88 10.56 12.60
N VAL A 100 14.00 10.84 11.63
CA VAL A 100 13.88 12.20 11.02
C VAL A 100 12.86 13.05 11.77
N PHE A 101 11.64 12.52 12.00
CA PHE A 101 10.59 13.24 12.72
C PHE A 101 10.86 13.31 14.23
N GLY A 102 11.52 12.27 14.75
CA GLY A 102 11.86 12.13 16.16
C GLY A 102 10.69 11.57 16.96
N ILE A 103 10.92 10.41 17.60
CA ILE A 103 9.89 9.68 18.34
C ILE A 103 9.19 10.54 19.42
N ASP A 104 9.93 11.46 20.04
CA ASP A 104 9.43 12.30 21.13
C ASP A 104 8.41 13.33 20.60
N ARG A 105 8.64 13.86 19.40
CA ARG A 105 7.68 14.73 18.71
C ARG A 105 6.47 13.93 18.22
N GLY A 106 6.69 12.73 17.69
CA GLY A 106 5.62 11.82 17.27
C GLY A 106 4.70 11.41 18.42
N LEU A 107 5.27 11.09 19.59
CA LEU A 107 4.51 10.79 20.81
C LEU A 107 3.83 12.02 21.38
N ALA A 108 4.46 13.20 21.31
CA ALA A 108 3.83 14.45 21.73
C ALA A 108 2.61 14.78 20.87
N GLU A 109 2.71 14.62 19.55
CA GLU A 109 1.60 14.83 18.62
C GLU A 109 0.50 13.78 18.80
N ALA A 110 0.86 12.50 18.98
CA ALA A 110 -0.10 11.43 19.23
C ALA A 110 -0.83 11.60 20.58
N ASN A 111 -0.17 12.20 21.58
CA ASN A 111 -0.81 12.56 22.85
C ASN A 111 -1.60 13.88 22.77
N ARG A 112 -1.42 14.68 21.72
CA ARG A 112 -2.12 15.96 21.53
C ARG A 112 -3.55 15.70 21.09
N GLY A 113 -4.47 15.68 22.06
CA GLY A 113 -5.90 15.42 21.83
C GLY A 113 -6.33 13.98 22.12
N ALA A 114 -5.44 13.12 22.61
CA ALA A 114 -5.79 11.75 22.96
C ALA A 114 -6.49 11.67 24.32
N GLN A 115 -7.61 10.92 24.37
CA GLN A 115 -8.30 10.59 25.63
C GLN A 115 -7.47 9.65 26.52
N ILE A 116 -6.54 8.90 25.93
CA ILE A 116 -5.62 7.98 26.62
C ILE A 116 -4.20 8.39 26.27
N ARG A 117 -3.37 8.65 27.29
CA ARG A 117 -1.97 8.98 27.08
C ARG A 117 -1.16 7.72 26.77
N ILE A 118 -0.37 7.78 25.71
CA ILE A 118 0.56 6.73 25.32
C ILE A 118 1.72 6.71 26.33
N PRO A 119 2.00 5.57 26.98
CA PRO A 119 3.05 5.50 27.98
C PRO A 119 4.44 5.53 27.33
N SER A 120 5.40 6.18 27.98
CA SER A 120 6.72 6.50 27.41
C SER A 120 7.54 5.29 26.97
N TRP A 121 7.30 4.10 27.54
CA TRP A 121 7.97 2.86 27.13
C TRP A 121 7.57 2.38 25.73
N VAL A 122 6.36 2.73 25.25
CA VAL A 122 5.91 2.45 23.88
C VAL A 122 6.74 3.25 22.87
N GLY A 123 7.20 4.44 23.27
CA GLY A 123 8.15 5.22 22.48
C GLY A 123 9.47 4.49 22.23
N PHE A 124 10.01 3.83 23.26
CA PHE A 124 11.24 3.04 23.11
C PHE A 124 11.03 1.84 22.17
N ILE A 125 9.89 1.16 22.27
CA ILE A 125 9.52 0.05 21.37
C ILE A 125 9.40 0.54 19.93
N MET A 126 8.69 1.64 19.69
CA MET A 126 8.53 2.19 18.34
C MET A 126 9.85 2.70 17.75
N LYS A 127 10.78 3.19 18.57
CA LYS A 127 12.08 3.70 18.11
C LYS A 127 13.09 2.60 17.80
N TYR A 128 13.09 1.51 18.56
CA TYR A 128 14.13 0.48 18.46
C TYR A 128 13.60 -0.89 18.07
N VAL A 129 12.52 -1.36 18.70
CA VAL A 129 11.99 -2.71 18.50
C VAL A 129 11.26 -2.82 17.16
N SER A 130 10.37 -1.90 16.85
CA SER A 130 9.60 -1.91 15.59
C SER A 130 10.49 -1.83 14.34
N PRO A 131 11.45 -0.89 14.22
CA PRO A 131 12.33 -0.86 13.05
C PRO A 131 13.27 -2.06 13.00
N LEU A 132 13.78 -2.55 14.14
CA LEU A 132 14.63 -3.74 14.16
C LEU A 132 13.86 -4.99 13.70
N TYR A 133 12.65 -5.19 14.20
CA TYR A 133 11.80 -6.33 13.82
C TYR A 133 11.46 -6.29 12.33
N LEU A 134 11.05 -5.12 11.83
CA LEU A 134 10.72 -4.93 10.42
C LEU A 134 11.94 -5.12 9.51
N LEU A 135 13.10 -4.62 9.90
CA LEU A 135 14.35 -4.80 9.16
C LEU A 135 14.81 -6.27 9.17
N VAL A 136 14.68 -6.96 10.30
CA VAL A 136 15.02 -8.40 10.39
C VAL A 136 14.11 -9.23 9.49
N ILE A 137 12.80 -9.00 9.51
CA ILE A 137 11.86 -9.68 8.61
C ILE A 137 12.18 -9.36 7.15
N PHE A 138 12.42 -8.10 6.82
CA PHE A 138 12.76 -7.68 5.46
C PHE A 138 14.05 -8.34 4.97
N VAL A 139 15.09 -8.41 5.81
CA VAL A 139 16.36 -9.07 5.47
C VAL A 139 16.18 -10.59 5.36
N MET A 140 15.40 -11.23 6.23
CA MET A 140 15.10 -12.66 6.12
C MET A 140 14.28 -12.96 4.86
N TRP A 141 13.26 -12.16 4.58
CA TRP A 141 12.43 -12.28 3.39
C TRP A 141 13.28 -12.09 2.13
N CYS A 142 14.15 -11.08 2.09
CA CYS A 142 15.14 -10.92 1.03
C CYS A 142 16.03 -12.16 0.94
N LYS A 143 16.59 -12.67 2.03
CA LYS A 143 17.47 -13.86 1.97
C LYS A 143 16.78 -15.14 1.47
N GLU A 144 15.51 -15.35 1.77
CA GLU A 144 14.78 -16.55 1.34
C GLU A 144 14.25 -16.42 -0.09
N ASN A 145 13.76 -15.24 -0.45
CA ASN A 145 13.11 -15.04 -1.75
C ASN A 145 14.12 -14.58 -2.83
N LEU A 146 15.12 -13.76 -2.50
CA LEU A 146 16.13 -13.25 -3.43
C LEU A 146 16.94 -14.34 -4.16
N PRO A 147 17.45 -15.42 -3.53
CA PRO A 147 18.18 -16.46 -4.26
C PRO A 147 17.30 -17.17 -5.28
N GLN A 148 16.01 -17.40 -4.96
CA GLN A 148 15.06 -17.98 -5.92
C GLN A 148 14.78 -17.05 -7.12
N TYR A 149 14.89 -15.73 -6.94
CA TYR A 149 14.86 -14.76 -8.04
C TYR A 149 16.20 -14.66 -8.79
N LEU A 150 17.33 -14.83 -8.11
CA LEU A 150 18.68 -14.83 -8.68
C LEU A 150 18.96 -16.08 -9.53
N ASP A 151 18.42 -17.24 -9.15
CA ASP A 151 18.52 -18.47 -9.95
C ASP A 151 17.67 -18.35 -11.22
N LYS A 152 16.46 -17.78 -11.09
CA LYS A 152 15.62 -17.39 -12.24
C LYS A 152 16.28 -16.31 -13.11
N LEU A 153 17.15 -15.46 -12.55
CA LEU A 153 17.97 -14.46 -13.27
C LEU A 153 18.99 -15.08 -14.24
N SER A 154 19.46 -16.30 -13.97
CA SER A 154 20.45 -16.97 -14.83
C SER A 154 19.85 -17.72 -16.03
N GLU A 155 18.56 -18.07 -15.98
CA GLU A 155 17.80 -18.61 -17.11
C GLU A 155 17.09 -17.45 -17.84
N GLY A 156 17.78 -16.89 -18.83
CA GLY A 156 17.41 -15.65 -19.52
C GLY A 156 15.97 -15.59 -20.05
N GLY A 157 15.30 -14.46 -19.78
CA GLY A 157 13.99 -14.09 -20.31
C GLY A 157 13.20 -13.20 -19.36
N VAL A 158 12.48 -13.83 -18.42
CA VAL A 158 11.69 -13.23 -17.32
C VAL A 158 12.42 -12.17 -16.46
N PRO A 159 13.73 -12.29 -16.18
CA PRO A 159 14.41 -11.43 -15.22
C PRO A 159 14.70 -10.00 -15.71
N LEU A 160 14.93 -9.86 -17.01
CA LEU A 160 15.10 -8.58 -17.67
C LEU A 160 13.79 -7.78 -17.66
N TYR A 161 12.65 -8.47 -17.82
CA TYR A 161 11.33 -7.86 -17.69
C TYR A 161 11.01 -7.46 -16.23
N SER A 162 11.46 -8.22 -15.22
CA SER A 162 11.30 -7.82 -13.81
C SER A 162 12.16 -6.63 -13.42
N LEU A 163 13.41 -6.53 -13.90
CA LEU A 163 14.26 -5.35 -13.70
C LEU A 163 13.69 -4.13 -14.44
N GLY A 164 13.14 -4.34 -15.64
CA GLY A 164 12.40 -3.33 -16.39
C GLY A 164 11.15 -2.86 -15.66
N LEU A 165 10.37 -3.78 -15.07
CA LEU A 165 9.16 -3.44 -14.31
C LEU A 165 9.48 -2.72 -13.00
N ILE A 166 10.52 -3.13 -12.27
CA ILE A 166 11.04 -2.39 -11.11
C ILE A 166 11.45 -0.97 -11.53
N GLY A 167 12.21 -0.86 -12.62
CA GLY A 167 12.66 0.43 -13.15
C GLY A 167 11.50 1.32 -13.56
N VAL A 168 10.48 0.77 -14.22
CA VAL A 168 9.29 1.50 -14.66
C VAL A 168 8.40 1.90 -13.48
N VAL A 169 8.21 1.03 -12.49
CA VAL A 169 7.44 1.37 -11.27
C VAL A 169 8.17 2.43 -10.47
N TRP A 170 9.49 2.33 -10.32
CA TRP A 170 10.29 3.33 -9.63
C TRP A 170 10.29 4.68 -10.36
N LEU A 171 10.35 4.67 -11.69
CA LEU A 171 10.28 5.86 -12.54
C LEU A 171 8.87 6.48 -12.53
N LEU A 172 7.82 5.67 -12.55
CA LEU A 172 6.43 6.13 -12.45
C LEU A 172 6.14 6.74 -11.08
N LEU A 173 6.60 6.12 -9.99
CA LEU A 173 6.41 6.64 -8.64
C LEU A 173 7.16 7.95 -8.43
N THR A 174 8.41 8.04 -8.90
CA THR A 174 9.19 9.28 -8.84
C THR A 174 8.61 10.39 -9.73
N LEU A 175 8.04 10.05 -10.89
CA LEU A 175 7.33 11.02 -11.73
C LEU A 175 6.00 11.49 -11.12
N LEU A 176 5.21 10.59 -10.51
CA LEU A 176 3.98 10.98 -9.82
C LEU A 176 4.27 11.85 -8.60
N VAL A 177 5.32 11.52 -7.84
CA VAL A 177 5.78 12.34 -6.72
C VAL A 177 6.29 13.69 -7.23
N ALA A 178 7.11 13.73 -8.28
CA ALA A 178 7.61 14.98 -8.84
C ALA A 178 6.50 15.84 -9.47
N PHE A 179 5.49 15.23 -10.08
CA PHE A 179 4.34 15.94 -10.64
C PHE A 179 3.43 16.48 -9.54
N SER A 180 3.25 15.71 -8.47
CA SER A 180 2.52 16.14 -7.28
C SER A 180 3.26 17.27 -6.55
N GLU A 181 4.56 17.14 -6.33
CA GLU A 181 5.41 18.13 -5.66
C GLU A 181 5.47 19.44 -6.44
N LYS A 182 5.67 19.40 -7.76
CA LYS A 182 5.63 20.61 -8.60
C LYS A 182 4.29 21.35 -8.51
N ARG A 183 3.19 20.63 -8.32
CA ARG A 183 1.86 21.23 -8.19
C ARG A 183 1.62 21.78 -6.79
N PHE A 184 2.05 21.08 -5.74
CA PHE A 184 2.02 21.57 -4.37
C PHE A 184 2.86 22.86 -4.21
N THR A 185 4.08 22.89 -4.74
CA THR A 185 4.93 24.09 -4.72
C THR A 185 4.33 25.24 -5.54
N ALA A 186 3.66 24.96 -6.66
CA ALA A 186 2.97 26.01 -7.43
C ALA A 186 1.81 26.64 -6.64
N THR A 187 1.04 25.83 -5.91
CA THR A 187 -0.06 26.33 -5.06
C THR A 187 0.45 27.06 -3.80
N GLU A 188 1.58 26.65 -3.22
CA GLU A 188 2.21 27.38 -2.10
C GLU A 188 2.80 28.73 -2.53
N LEU A 189 3.34 28.82 -3.76
CA LEU A 189 3.86 30.09 -4.30
C LEU A 189 2.73 31.08 -4.66
N GLU A 190 1.61 30.60 -5.20
CA GLU A 190 0.42 31.44 -5.46
C GLU A 190 -0.26 31.93 -4.16
N GLY A 191 -0.16 31.16 -3.06
CA GLY A 191 -0.67 31.55 -1.74
C GLY A 191 0.26 32.46 -0.93
N ALA A 192 1.53 32.60 -1.31
CA ALA A 192 2.51 33.47 -0.65
C ALA A 192 2.59 34.88 -1.25
N GLU A 193 1.98 35.11 -2.43
CA GLU A 193 1.95 36.39 -3.13
C GLU A 193 0.61 37.17 -2.99
N GLY A 194 -0.39 36.62 -2.28
CA GLY A 194 -1.70 37.24 -2.03
C GLY A 194 -1.94 37.61 -0.56
#